data_AF-A0A7V8TWJ7-F1
#
_entry.id   AF-A0A7V8TWJ7-F1
#
_cell.length_a   1.000
_cell.length_b   1.000
_cell.length_c   1.000
_cell.angle_alpha   90.00
_cell.angle_beta   90.00
_cell.angle_gamma   90.00
#
_symmetry.space_group_name_H-M   'P 1'
#
loop_
_entity.id
_entity.type
_entity.pdbx_description
1 polymer ?
#
loop_
_entity_poly.entity_id
_entity_poly.type
_entity_poly.pdbx_seq_one_letter_code
_entity_poly.pdbx_strand_id
1 'polypeptide(L)' 'YLVTKAVMENFDDFKAQHPAFSFLEKKNMIKDGLSAPLHPGAIKYYKEAGLM' A
#
# COMPACT_ATOMS: atom_id res chain seq x y z
N TYR A 1 -3.46 -4.84 -8.54
CA TYR A 1 -4.79 -4.95 -7.93
C TYR A 1 -4.76 -5.99 -6.85
N LEU A 2 -4.78 -7.30 -7.17
CA LEU A 2 -4.82 -8.37 -6.17
C LEU A 2 -3.66 -8.29 -5.16
N VAL A 3 -2.42 -8.07 -5.62
CA VAL A 3 -1.26 -7.92 -4.73
C VAL A 3 -1.42 -6.71 -3.80
N THR A 4 -1.73 -5.54 -4.34
CA THR A 4 -1.96 -4.32 -3.57
C THR A 4 -3.09 -4.51 -2.54
N LYS A 5 -4.19 -5.13 -2.95
CA LYS A 5 -5.32 -5.45 -2.10
C LYS A 5 -4.92 -6.36 -0.95
N ALA A 6 -4.22 -7.47 -1.23
CA ALA A 6 -3.78 -8.42 -0.22
C ALA A 6 -2.87 -7.76 0.84
N VAL A 7 -1.93 -6.91 0.42
CA VAL A 7 -1.06 -6.17 1.36
C VAL A 7 -1.84 -5.17 2.21
N MET A 8 -2.76 -4.44 1.60
CA MET A 8 -3.46 -3.33 2.26
C MET A 8 -4.62 -3.81 3.16
N GLU A 9 -5.26 -4.94 2.84
CA GLU A 9 -6.30 -5.56 3.68
C GLU A 9 -5.70 -6.29 4.88
N ASN A 10 -4.50 -6.86 4.74
CA ASN A 10 -3.77 -7.55 5.82
C ASN A 10 -2.63 -6.67 6.36
N PHE A 11 -2.85 -5.37 6.47
CA PHE A 11 -1.77 -4.40 6.69
C PHE A 11 -1.07 -4.57 8.04
N ASP A 12 -1.82 -4.90 9.09
CA ASP A 12 -1.23 -5.11 10.42
C ASP A 12 -0.36 -6.38 10.44
N ASP A 13 -0.82 -7.47 9.81
CA ASP A 13 -0.04 -8.70 9.63
C ASP A 13 1.21 -8.46 8.78
N PHE A 14 1.09 -7.65 7.72
CA PHE A 14 2.20 -7.24 6.88
C PHE A 14 3.24 -6.44 7.70
N LYS A 15 2.79 -5.46 8.50
CA LYS A 15 3.67 -4.68 9.38
C LYS A 15 4.37 -5.54 10.43
N ALA A 16 3.72 -6.60 10.90
CA ALA A 16 4.31 -7.55 11.86
C ALA A 16 5.44 -8.40 11.27
N GLN A 17 5.55 -8.52 9.94
CA GLN A 17 6.58 -9.36 9.30
C GLN A 17 8.01 -8.85 9.52
N HIS A 18 8.21 -7.54 9.72
CA HIS A 18 9.55 -6.98 9.90
C HIS A 18 9.53 -5.64 10.65
N PRO A 19 10.46 -5.38 11.60
CA PRO A 19 10.51 -4.12 12.35
C PRO A 19 10.59 -2.86 11.48
N ALA A 20 11.23 -2.95 10.30
CA ALA A 20 11.30 -1.85 9.34
C ALA A 20 9.96 -1.43 8.75
N PHE A 21 8.89 -2.21 8.91
CA PHE A 21 7.55 -1.84 8.44
C PHE A 21 6.71 -1.13 9.51
N SER A 22 7.21 -1.04 10.75
CA SER A 22 6.49 -0.47 11.90
C SER A 22 6.01 0.96 11.69
N PHE A 23 6.76 1.78 10.93
CA PHE A 23 6.41 3.17 10.64
C PHE A 23 5.51 3.36 9.42
N LEU A 24 5.18 2.30 8.68
CA LEU A 24 4.35 2.42 7.49
C LEU A 24 2.93 2.87 7.84
N GLU A 25 2.40 3.80 7.04
CA GLU A 25 1.02 4.26 7.06
C GLU A 25 0.42 4.15 5.65
N LYS A 26 -0.79 3.60 5.51
CA LYS A 26 -1.43 3.36 4.19
C LYS A 26 -1.48 4.61 3.29
N LYS A 27 -1.73 5.79 3.88
CA LYS A 27 -1.79 7.08 3.18
C LYS A 27 -0.44 7.52 2.60
N ASN A 28 0.67 7.11 3.22
CA ASN A 28 2.02 7.49 2.80
C ASN A 28 2.51 6.55 1.68
N MET A 29 2.09 5.27 1.71
CA MET A 29 2.46 4.26 0.71
C MET A 29 2.03 4.56 -0.73
N ILE A 30 1.12 5.53 -0.93
CA ILE A 30 0.65 5.90 -2.27
C ILE A 30 1.49 7.01 -2.93
N LYS A 31 2.31 7.73 -2.15
CA LYS A 31 3.01 8.96 -2.58
C LYS A 31 4.50 8.91 -2.32
N ASP A 32 4.91 8.31 -1.22
CA ASP A 32 6.31 8.35 -0.78
C ASP A 32 7.17 7.37 -1.57
N GLY A 33 8.38 7.80 -1.92
CA GLY A 33 9.40 6.93 -2.53
C GLY A 33 9.12 6.46 -3.96
N LEU A 34 8.22 7.13 -4.69
CA LEU A 34 7.92 6.78 -6.08
C LEU A 34 9.07 7.20 -7.01
N SER A 35 9.87 6.23 -7.44
CA SER A 35 10.84 6.39 -8.53
C SER A 35 10.25 6.08 -9.92
N ALA A 36 9.03 5.52 -9.95
CA ALA A 36 8.30 5.15 -11.15
C ALA A 36 6.78 5.38 -10.97
N PRO A 37 6.01 5.48 -12.07
CA PRO A 37 4.55 5.62 -12.00
C PRO A 37 3.87 4.44 -11.30
N LEU A 38 2.73 4.70 -10.67
CA LEU A 38 1.91 3.63 -10.06
C LEU A 38 1.35 2.69 -11.12
N HIS A 39 1.43 1.39 -10.85
CA HIS A 39 0.82 0.37 -11.70
C HIS A 39 -0.71 0.56 -11.76
N PRO A 40 -1.38 0.40 -12.93
CA PRO A 40 -2.83 0.64 -13.07
C PRO A 40 -3.70 -0.15 -12.06
N GLY A 41 -3.31 -1.39 -11.79
CA GLY A 41 -3.98 -2.21 -10.79
C GLY A 41 -3.82 -1.71 -9.34
N ALA A 42 -2.75 -0.99 -8.99
CA ALA A 42 -2.58 -0.39 -7.67
C ALA A 42 -3.46 0.87 -7.55
N ILE A 43 -3.45 1.71 -8.59
CA ILE A 43 -4.33 2.89 -8.71
C ILE A 43 -5.80 2.50 -8.50
N LYS A 44 -6.26 1.43 -9.15
CA LYS A 44 -7.63 0.93 -8.98
C LYS A 44 -7.98 0.66 -7.50
N TYR A 45 -7.12 -0.08 -6.80
CA TYR A 45 -7.35 -0.39 -5.39
C TYR A 45 -7.31 0.86 -4.49
N TYR A 46 -6.33 1.75 -4.70
CA TYR A 46 -6.22 2.95 -3.88
C TYR A 46 -7.43 3.88 -3.99
N LYS A 47 -8.04 3.98 -5.18
CA LYS A 47 -9.32 4.68 -5.37
C LYS A 47 -10.48 4.01 -4.64
N GLU A 48 -10.61 2.69 -4.75
CA GLU A 48 -11.65 1.91 -4.05
C GLU A 48 -11.53 2.04 -2.52
N ALA A 49 -10.30 2.11 -2.01
CA ALA A 49 -10.00 2.23 -0.58
C ALA A 49 -10.08 3.67 -0.05
N GLY A 50 -10.40 4.66 -0.88
CA GLY A 50 -10.44 6.08 -0.48
C GLY A 50 -9.06 6.65 -0.08
N LEU A 51 -7.99 6.04 -0.56
CA LEU A 51 -6.61 6.46 -0.30
C LEU A 51 -6.06 7.43 -1.36
N MET A 52 -6.76 7.55 -2.50
CA MET A 52 -6.42 8.42 -3.63
C MET A 52 -7.52 9.44 -3.89
#